data_AF-A0A2D6L6P7-F1
#
_entry.id   AF-A0A2D6L6P7-F1
#
_cell.length_a   1.000
_cell.length_b   1.000
_cell.length_c   1.000
_cell.angle_alpha   90.00
_cell.angle_beta   90.00
_cell.angle_gamma   90.00
#
_symmetry.space_group_name_H-M   'P 1'
#
loop_
_entity.id
_entity.type
_entity.pdbx_description
1 polymer ?
#
loop_
_entity_poly.entity_id
_entity_poly.type
_entity_poly.pdbx_seq_one_letter_code
_entity_poly.pdbx_strand_id
1 'polypeptide(L)' 'MPNKKKSFAQQYADLEKITEWFETEDVDLEEALKKFEDGLGLVKDLKSHLNKIENKVVDIKKQFKDVLD' A
#
# COMPACT_ATOMS: atom_id res chain seq x y z
N MET A 1 7.65 18.10 14.00
CA MET A 1 8.46 16.87 13.86
C MET A 1 8.32 16.36 12.43
N PRO A 2 9.40 15.94 11.74
CA PRO A 2 9.28 15.51 10.35
C PRO A 2 8.43 14.23 10.30
N ASN A 3 7.29 14.33 9.63
CA ASN A 3 6.30 13.27 9.50
C ASN A 3 6.94 12.13 8.68
N LYS A 4 7.44 11.10 9.36
CA LYS A 4 8.11 9.97 8.72
C LYS A 4 7.05 9.17 7.98
N LYS A 5 7.06 9.19 6.63
CA LYS A 5 6.15 8.37 5.82
C LYS A 5 6.27 6.91 6.26
N LYS A 6 5.13 6.26 6.53
CA LYS A 6 5.04 4.84 6.89
C LYS A 6 5.68 3.98 5.79
N SER A 7 6.36 2.90 6.17
CA SER A 7 6.91 1.92 5.23
C SER A 7 5.79 1.17 4.48
N PHE A 8 6.13 0.44 3.40
CA PHE A 8 5.17 -0.40 2.70
C PHE A 8 4.51 -1.41 3.65
N ALA A 9 5.32 -2.14 4.42
CA ALA A 9 4.84 -3.13 5.38
C ALA A 9 3.91 -2.52 6.43
N GLN A 10 4.19 -1.31 6.90
CA GLN A 10 3.32 -0.62 7.85
C GLN A 10 1.98 -0.23 7.22
N GLN A 11 1.98 0.30 5.99
CA GLN A 11 0.75 0.65 5.28
C GLN A 11 -0.08 -0.58 4.92
N TYR A 12 0.58 -1.69 4.58
CA TYR A 12 -0.09 -2.96 4.29
C TYR A 12 -0.74 -3.53 5.55
N ALA A 13 -0.02 -3.54 6.68
CA ALA A 13 -0.59 -3.94 7.97
C ALA A 13 -1.76 -3.06 8.42
N ASP A 14 -1.74 -1.76 8.09
CA ASP A 14 -2.88 -0.88 8.36
C ASP A 14 -4.10 -1.24 7.49
N LEU A 15 -3.89 -1.64 6.23
CA LEU A 15 -4.96 -2.10 5.34
C LEU A 15 -5.54 -3.44 5.80
N GLU A 16 -4.70 -4.36 6.27
CA GLU A 16 -5.13 -5.64 6.85
C GLU A 16 -6.05 -5.41 8.06
N LYS A 17 -5.67 -4.52 8.99
CA LYS A 17 -6.52 -4.16 10.13
C LYS A 17 -7.87 -3.57 9.75
N ILE A 18 -7.92 -2.79 8.67
CA ILE A 18 -9.21 -2.28 8.15
C ILE A 18 -10.06 -3.45 7.67
N THR A 19 -9.45 -4.41 6.98
CA THR A 19 -10.14 -5.59 6.45
C THR A 19 -10.65 -6.48 7.58
N GLU A 20 -9.82 -6.76 8.59
CA GLU A 20 -10.18 -7.48 9.81
C GLU A 20 -11.34 -6.78 10.56
N TRP A 21 -11.34 -5.45 10.60
CA TRP A 21 -12.44 -4.69 11.22
C TRP A 21 -13.78 -4.90 10.50
N PHE A 22 -13.77 -5.02 9.16
CA PHE A 22 -14.98 -5.30 8.38
C PHE A 22 -15.53 -6.72 8.58
N GLU A 23 -14.74 -7.63 9.16
CA GLU A 23 -15.16 -9.00 9.47
C GLU A 23 -15.86 -9.12 10.84
N THR A 24 -16.02 -8.01 11.57
CA THR A 24 -16.71 -7.98 12.86
C THR A 24 -18.24 -8.05 12.70
N GLU A 25 -18.94 -8.54 13.73
CA GLU A 25 -20.38 -8.86 13.64
C GLU A 25 -21.30 -7.61 13.69
N ASP A 26 -20.87 -6.53 14.33
CA ASP A 26 -21.65 -5.29 14.52
C ASP A 26 -20.91 -4.08 13.93
N VAL A 27 -20.96 -3.99 12.60
CA VAL A 27 -20.36 -2.88 11.85
C VAL A 27 -21.31 -1.68 11.81
N ASP A 28 -20.88 -0.57 12.42
CA ASP A 28 -21.54 0.74 12.24
C ASP A 28 -21.34 1.27 10.82
N LEU A 29 -22.41 1.74 10.17
CA LEU A 29 -22.38 2.17 8.77
C LEU A 29 -21.57 3.45 8.55
N GLU A 30 -21.57 4.40 9.49
CA GLU A 30 -20.77 5.62 9.37
C GLU A 30 -19.29 5.32 9.53
N GLU A 31 -18.94 4.45 10.49
CA GLU A 31 -17.58 3.97 10.65
C GLU A 31 -17.12 3.14 9.44
N ALA A 32 -18.00 2.32 8.85
CA ALA A 32 -17.73 1.54 7.66
C ALA A 32 -17.34 2.43 6.47
N LEU A 33 -18.11 3.49 6.22
CA LEU A 33 -17.80 4.45 5.15
C LEU A 33 -16.42 5.09 5.36
N LYS A 34 -16.11 5.51 6.59
CA LYS A 34 -14.82 6.11 6.92
C LYS A 34 -13.66 5.13 6.72
N LYS A 35 -13.79 3.90 7.23
CA LYS A 35 -12.79 2.83 7.06
C LYS A 35 -12.59 2.46 5.59
N PHE A 36 -13.66 2.50 4.80
CA PHE A 36 -13.59 2.25 3.36
C PHE A 36 -12.78 3.35 2.65
N GLU A 37 -13.05 4.63 2.94
CA GLU A 37 -12.28 5.75 2.40
C GLU A 37 -10.79 5.69 2.81
N ASP A 38 -10.51 5.42 4.08
CA ASP A 38 -9.16 5.24 4.60
C ASP A 38 -8.44 4.08 3.89
N GLY A 39 -9.15 2.96 3.68
CA GLY A 39 -8.65 1.79 2.95
C GLY A 39 -8.32 2.11 1.48
N LEU A 40 -9.17 2.87 0.79
CA LEU A 40 -8.90 3.33 -0.58
C LEU A 40 -7.66 4.23 -0.65
N GLY A 41 -7.47 5.09 0.37
CA GLY A 41 -6.25 5.89 0.52
C GLY A 41 -4.99 5.03 0.62
N LEU A 42 -5.00 4.03 1.51
CA LEU A 42 -3.89 3.09 1.67
C LEU A 42 -3.60 2.30 0.40
N VAL A 43 -4.64 1.79 -0.28
CA VAL A 43 -4.48 1.05 -1.55
C VAL A 43 -3.84 1.92 -2.62
N LYS A 44 -4.22 3.20 -2.71
CA LYS A 44 -3.63 4.16 -3.66
C LYS A 44 -2.12 4.34 -3.40
N ASP A 45 -1.74 4.51 -2.14
CA ASP A 45 -0.34 4.70 -1.77
C ASP A 45 0.50 3.42 -1.96
N LEU A 46 -0.04 2.26 -1.60
CA LEU A 46 0.58 0.95 -1.83
C LEU A 46 0.81 0.69 -3.33
N LYS A 47 -0.20 0.94 -4.18
CA LYS A 47 -0.06 0.84 -5.65
C LYS A 47 1.03 1.78 -6.18
N SER A 48 1.08 3.03 -5.68
CA SER A 48 2.13 3.98 -6.07
C SER A 48 3.53 3.47 -5.69
N HIS A 49 3.67 2.84 -4.53
CA HIS A 49 4.93 2.25 -4.09
C HIS A 49 5.35 1.10 -5.01
N LEU A 50 4.45 0.16 -5.30
CA LEU A 50 4.73 -0.97 -6.20
C LEU A 50 5.18 -0.49 -7.58
N ASN A 51 4.48 0.47 -8.18
CA ASN A 51 4.86 1.03 -9.48
C ASN A 51 6.27 1.63 -9.48
N LYS A 52 6.69 2.29 -8.39
CA LYS A 52 8.06 2.84 -8.26
C LYS A 52 9.09 1.72 -8.19
N ILE A 53 8.80 0.64 -7.48
CA ILE A 53 9.69 -0.51 -7.39
C ILE A 53 9.80 -1.19 -8.75
N GLU A 54 8.67 -1.41 -9.44
CA GLU A 54 8.64 -2.00 -10.78
C GLU A 54 9.48 -1.19 -11.77
N ASN A 55 9.29 0.14 -11.81
CA ASN A 55 10.10 1.02 -12.65
C ASN A 55 11.60 0.90 -12.33
N LYS A 56 11.95 0.85 -11.05
CA LYS A 56 13.35 0.68 -10.63
C LYS A 56 13.91 -0.68 -11.08
N VAL A 57 13.12 -1.75 -11.02
CA VAL A 57 13.53 -3.07 -11.52
C VAL A 57 13.74 -3.04 -13.04
N VAL A 58 12.85 -2.39 -13.78
CA VAL A 58 12.99 -2.20 -15.23
C VAL A 58 14.27 -1.43 -15.55
N ASP A 59 14.57 -0.37 -14.81
CA ASP A 59 15.79 0.43 -15.02
C ASP A 59 17.05 -0.39 -14.71
N ILE A 60 17.06 -1.17 -13.62
CA ILE A 60 18.15 -2.09 -13.30
C ILE A 60 18.35 -3.10 -14.45
N LYS A 61 17.29 -3.72 -14.96
CA LYS A 61 17.40 -4.66 -16.09
C LYS A 61 18.00 -4.02 -17.34
N LYS A 62 17.67 -2.75 -17.61
CA LYS A 62 18.27 -2.00 -18.73
C LYS A 62 19.76 -1.71 -18.49
N GLN A 63 20.12 -1.37 -17.25
CA GLN A 63 21.50 -1.03 -16.88
C GLN A 63 22.45 -2.21 -16.95
N PHE A 64 21.98 -3.42 -16.66
CA PHE A 64 22.78 -4.65 -16.64
C PHE A 64 22.45 -5.57 -17.82
N LYS A 65 21.91 -5.03 -18.90
CA LYS A 65 21.47 -5.83 -20.06
C LYS A 65 22.61 -6.68 -20.64
N ASP A 66 23.80 -6.11 -20.75
CA ASP A 66 25.03 -6.74 -21.22
C ASP A 66 25.55 -7.89 -20.32
N VAL A 67 25.11 -7.94 -19.06
CA VAL A 67 25.44 -9.01 -18.11
C VAL A 67 24.38 -10.12 -18.10
N LEU A 68 23.15 -9.79 -18.53
CA LEU A 68 21.99 -10.70 -18.51
C LEU A 68 21.76 -11.41 -19.86
N ASP A 69 22.27 -10.85 -20.97
CA ASP A 69 22.27 -11.44 -22.31
C ASP A 69 23.44 -12.45 -22.49
#